data_AF-A0A498DRR0-F1
#
_entry.id   AF-A0A498DRR0-F1
#
_cell.length_a   1.000
_cell.length_b   1.000
_cell.length_c   1.000
_cell.angle_alpha   90.00
_cell.angle_beta   90.00
_cell.angle_gamma   90.00
#
_symmetry.space_group_name_H-M   'P 1'
#
loop_
_entity.id
_entity.type
_entity.pdbx_description
1 polymer ?
#
loop_
_entity_poly.entity_id
_entity_poly.type
_entity_poly.pdbx_seq_one_letter_code
_entity_poly.pdbx_strand_id
1 'polypeptide(L)'
;MTSTIDIGRDIITRYADDVAFVADEETTDDLATFAAQLAAAAENAAAVDLLYAEDLTAAAVYLADVPTAAAEQRPVLLARAEHLLRTGCDALEEYREMC
;
A
#
# COMPACT_ATOMS: atom_id res chain seq x y z
N MET A 1 -0.68 -15.07 18.80
CA MET A 1 0.30 -14.02 18.46
C MET A 1 0.37 -13.99 16.95
N THR A 2 -0.26 -13.02 16.31
CA THR A 2 -0.16 -12.82 14.86
C THR A 2 1.27 -12.39 14.55
N SER A 3 1.98 -13.12 13.69
CA SER A 3 3.37 -12.79 13.38
C SER A 3 3.41 -11.61 12.41
N THR A 4 4.49 -10.83 12.42
CA THR A 4 4.72 -9.71 11.47
C THR A 4 4.54 -10.12 10.00
N ILE A 5 4.90 -11.37 9.67
CA ILE A 5 4.71 -11.97 8.34
C ILE A 5 3.23 -12.10 7.99
N ASP A 6 2.39 -12.46 8.96
CA ASP A 6 0.94 -12.60 8.74
C ASP A 6 0.31 -11.23 8.46
N ILE A 7 0.72 -10.18 9.18
CA ILE A 7 0.20 -8.82 8.97
C ILE A 7 0.57 -8.28 7.58
N GLY A 8 1.82 -8.45 7.15
CA GLY A 8 2.26 -8.03 5.81
C GLY A 8 1.47 -8.74 4.71
N ARG A 9 1.26 -10.05 4.85
CA ARG A 9 0.46 -10.82 3.89
C ARG A 9 -1.02 -10.43 3.90
N ASP A 10 -1.58 -10.12 5.06
CA ASP A 10 -2.98 -9.68 5.19
C ASP A 10 -3.19 -8.32 4.50
N ILE A 11 -2.22 -7.39 4.61
CA ILE A 11 -2.24 -6.12 3.88
C ILE A 11 -2.24 -6.37 2.38
N ILE A 12 -1.29 -7.16 1.88
CA ILE A 12 -1.18 -7.44 0.44
C ILE A 12 -2.47 -8.11 -0.07
N THR A 13 -2.95 -9.14 0.63
CA THR A 13 -4.17 -9.86 0.25
C THR A 13 -5.40 -8.94 0.15
N ARG A 14 -5.45 -7.88 0.98
CA ARG A 14 -6.59 -6.96 0.99
C ARG A 14 -6.53 -5.92 -0.14
N TYR A 15 -5.35 -5.45 -0.52
CA TYR A 15 -5.20 -4.27 -1.38
C TYR A 15 -4.48 -4.54 -2.71
N ALA A 16 -3.91 -5.73 -2.92
CA ALA A 16 -3.08 -6.04 -4.10
C ALA A 16 -3.80 -5.80 -5.43
N ASP A 17 -5.06 -6.22 -5.55
CA ASP A 17 -5.82 -6.06 -6.80
C ASP A 17 -6.03 -4.59 -7.15
N ASP A 18 -6.39 -3.77 -6.16
CA ASP A 18 -6.67 -2.34 -6.33
C ASP A 18 -5.41 -1.58 -6.66
N VAL A 19 -4.35 -1.84 -5.89
CA VAL A 19 -3.03 -1.24 -6.10
C VAL A 19 -2.47 -1.61 -7.47
N ALA A 20 -2.51 -2.89 -7.86
CA ALA A 20 -2.00 -3.34 -9.15
C ALA A 20 -2.77 -2.71 -10.32
N PHE A 21 -4.10 -2.61 -10.21
CA PHE A 21 -4.91 -1.94 -11.23
C PHE A 21 -4.52 -0.48 -11.41
N VAL A 22 -4.42 0.29 -10.31
CA VAL A 22 -4.10 1.72 -10.38
C VAL A 22 -2.64 1.94 -10.79
N ALA A 23 -1.74 1.03 -10.42
CA ALA A 23 -0.33 1.05 -10.83
C ALA A 23 -0.11 0.63 -12.30
N ASP A 24 -1.12 0.07 -12.98
CA ASP A 24 -0.99 -0.59 -14.28
C ASP A 24 0.07 -1.73 -14.27
N GLU A 25 0.03 -2.56 -13.23
CA GLU A 25 0.93 -3.70 -13.03
C GLU A 25 0.17 -5.01 -12.74
N GLU A 26 0.89 -6.14 -12.74
CA GLU A 26 0.34 -7.42 -12.26
C GLU A 26 0.37 -7.49 -10.72
N THR A 27 -0.55 -8.24 -10.12
CA THR A 27 -0.60 -8.41 -8.67
C THR A 27 0.62 -9.15 -8.14
N THR A 28 1.00 -8.85 -6.89
CA THR A 28 2.18 -9.43 -6.23
C THR A 28 1.83 -9.93 -4.82
N ASP A 29 2.59 -10.92 -4.35
CA ASP A 29 2.57 -11.41 -2.96
C ASP A 29 3.83 -11.00 -2.17
N ASP A 30 4.77 -10.30 -2.81
CA ASP A 30 5.98 -9.78 -2.21
C ASP A 30 5.78 -8.37 -1.64
N LEU A 31 6.20 -8.15 -0.40
CA LEU A 31 5.99 -6.89 0.30
C LEU A 31 6.77 -5.73 -0.32
N ALA A 32 7.98 -5.97 -0.84
CA ALA A 32 8.79 -4.92 -1.44
C ALA A 32 8.25 -4.51 -2.81
N THR A 33 7.83 -5.49 -3.64
CA THR A 33 7.12 -5.21 -4.89
C THR A 33 5.80 -4.50 -4.62
N PHE A 34 5.02 -4.95 -3.63
CA PHE A 34 3.76 -4.29 -3.27
C PHE A 34 3.98 -2.84 -2.83
N ALA A 35 5.02 -2.55 -2.06
CA ALA A 35 5.35 -1.18 -1.67
C ALA A 35 5.71 -0.30 -2.88
N ALA A 36 6.42 -0.84 -3.87
CA ALA A 36 6.73 -0.13 -5.12
C ALA A 36 5.46 0.14 -5.96
N GLN A 37 4.60 -0.86 -6.10
CA GLN A 37 3.31 -0.72 -6.78
C GLN A 37 2.41 0.31 -6.11
N LEU A 38 2.38 0.33 -4.78
CA LEU A 38 1.62 1.32 -4.02
C LEU A 38 2.12 2.75 -4.26
N ALA A 39 3.43 2.93 -4.43
CA ALA A 39 3.99 4.23 -4.80
C ALA A 39 3.57 4.65 -6.22
N ALA A 40 3.62 3.73 -7.20
CA ALA A 40 3.16 3.99 -8.56
C ALA A 40 1.65 4.29 -8.61
N ALA A 41 0.85 3.54 -7.86
CA ALA A 41 -0.58 3.78 -7.73
C ALA A 41 -0.86 5.18 -7.14
N ALA A 42 -0.09 5.61 -6.14
CA ALA A 42 -0.19 6.95 -5.58
C ALA A 42 0.14 8.05 -6.60
N GLU A 43 1.17 7.86 -7.43
CA GLU A 43 1.53 8.79 -8.50
C GLU A 43 0.40 8.89 -9.56
N ASN A 44 -0.16 7.76 -9.96
CA ASN A 44 -1.26 7.71 -10.93
C ASN A 44 -2.54 8.36 -10.37
N ALA A 45 -2.88 8.11 -9.11
CA ALA A 45 -4.00 8.76 -8.43
C ALA A 45 -3.79 10.27 -8.28
N ALA A 46 -2.58 10.71 -7.93
CA ALA A 46 -2.25 12.14 -7.86
C ALA A 46 -2.31 12.82 -9.24
N ALA A 47 -1.97 12.13 -10.32
CA ALA A 47 -2.00 12.68 -11.68
C ALA A 47 -3.42 13.04 -12.16
N VAL A 48 -4.45 12.48 -11.54
CA VAL A 48 -5.87 12.79 -11.79
C VAL A 48 -6.52 13.55 -10.64
N ASP A 49 -5.71 14.17 -9.76
CA ASP A 49 -6.13 15.01 -8.63
C ASP A 49 -7.05 14.29 -7.60
N LEU A 50 -6.89 12.97 -7.43
CA LEU A 50 -7.63 12.23 -6.40
C LEU A 50 -7.12 12.55 -5.00
N LEU A 51 -8.07 12.71 -4.08
CA LEU A 51 -7.79 12.96 -2.67
C LEU A 51 -7.09 11.75 -2.04
N TYR A 52 -6.27 11.97 -1.01
CA TYR A 52 -5.59 10.92 -0.24
C TYR A 52 -4.49 10.14 -0.98
N ALA A 53 -4.06 10.60 -2.17
CA ALA A 53 -2.87 10.06 -2.82
C ALA A 53 -1.59 10.21 -1.95
N GLU A 54 -1.55 11.22 -1.09
CA GLU A 54 -0.49 11.41 -0.10
C GLU A 54 -0.45 10.30 0.97
N ASP A 55 -1.61 9.75 1.33
CA ASP A 55 -1.71 8.65 2.31
C ASP A 55 -1.18 7.35 1.68
N LEU A 56 -1.49 7.10 0.41
CA LEU A 56 -0.92 5.98 -0.36
C LEU A 56 0.61 6.08 -0.45
N THR A 57 1.12 7.28 -0.73
CA THR A 57 2.57 7.56 -0.76
C THR A 57 3.21 7.27 0.60
N ALA A 58 2.62 7.77 1.68
CA ALA A 58 3.14 7.55 3.03
C ALA A 58 3.08 6.06 3.44
N ALA A 59 2.01 5.35 3.06
CA ALA A 59 1.90 3.92 3.29
C ALA A 59 3.00 3.13 2.55
N ALA A 60 3.28 3.46 1.29
CA ALA A 60 4.36 2.86 0.51
C ALA A 60 5.72 3.01 1.20
N VAL A 61 6.03 4.20 1.73
CA VAL A 61 7.26 4.45 2.48
C VAL A 61 7.36 3.55 3.71
N TYR A 62 6.30 3.47 4.54
CA TYR A 62 6.33 2.61 5.72
C TYR A 62 6.51 1.13 5.38
N LEU A 63 5.90 0.64 4.29
CA LEU A 63 6.06 -0.75 3.85
C LEU A 63 7.46 -1.02 3.30
N ALA A 64 8.05 -0.07 2.56
CA ALA A 64 9.41 -0.18 2.03
C ALA A 64 10.48 -0.24 3.13
N ASP A 65 10.21 0.35 4.30
CA ASP A 65 11.12 0.31 5.46
C ASP A 65 11.05 -1.00 6.25
N VAL A 66 9.99 -1.82 6.12
CA VAL A 66 9.81 -3.06 6.90
C VAL A 66 10.97 -4.05 6.77
N PRO A 67 11.53 -4.33 5.57
CA PRO A 67 12.62 -5.31 5.41
C PRO A 67 13.90 -4.91 6.15
N THR A 68 14.18 -3.61 6.26
CA THR A 68 15.43 -3.07 6.82
C THR A 68 15.27 -2.65 8.30
N ALA A 69 14.04 -2.51 8.80
CA ALA A 69 13.76 -2.12 10.17
C ALA A 69 14.08 -3.21 11.21
N ALA A 70 14.36 -2.75 12.44
CA ALA A 70 14.53 -3.62 13.60
C ALA A 70 13.24 -4.41 13.88
N ALA A 71 13.36 -5.63 14.43
CA ALA A 71 12.24 -6.55 14.59
C ALA A 71 11.08 -5.95 15.42
N GLU A 72 11.41 -5.15 16.43
CA GLU A 72 10.47 -4.43 17.29
C GLU A 72 9.75 -3.27 16.59
N GLN A 73 10.30 -2.74 15.50
CA GLN A 73 9.72 -1.62 14.73
C GLN A 73 8.79 -2.11 13.62
N ARG A 74 9.02 -3.29 13.06
CA ARG A 74 8.23 -3.83 11.92
C ARG A 74 6.72 -3.84 12.19
N PRO A 75 6.20 -4.25 13.36
CA PRO A 75 4.78 -4.20 13.63
C PRO A 75 4.21 -2.78 13.61
N VAL A 76 4.99 -1.79 14.05
CA VAL A 76 4.58 -0.38 14.08
C VAL A 76 4.50 0.18 12.66
N LEU A 77 5.49 -0.14 11.81
CA LEU A 77 5.50 0.27 10.40
C LEU A 77 4.31 -0.33 9.65
N LEU A 78 4.05 -1.63 9.84
CA LEU A 78 2.90 -2.30 9.24
C LEU A 78 1.56 -1.72 9.72
N ALA A 79 1.42 -1.42 11.01
CA ALA A 79 0.21 -0.80 11.54
C ALA A 79 -0.01 0.63 11.02
N ARG A 80 1.08 1.40 10.83
CA ARG A 80 1.03 2.74 10.22
C ARG A 80 0.60 2.67 8.77
N ALA A 81 1.20 1.75 8.00
CA ALA A 81 0.83 1.50 6.61
C ALA A 81 -0.63 1.06 6.48
N GLU A 82 -1.09 0.10 7.30
CA GLU A 82 -2.49 -0.35 7.26
C GLU A 82 -3.47 0.79 7.59
N HIS A 83 -3.13 1.65 8.56
CA HIS A 83 -3.97 2.79 8.90
C HIS A 83 -4.14 3.76 7.73
N LEU A 84 -3.06 4.08 7.02
CA LEU A 84 -3.06 4.96 5.86
C LEU A 84 -3.71 4.32 4.63
N LEU A 85 -3.52 3.01 4.43
CA LEU A 85 -4.19 2.28 3.36
C LEU A 85 -5.71 2.29 3.53
N ARG A 86 -6.22 2.29 4.76
CA ARG A 86 -7.67 2.38 5.01
C ARG A 86 -8.27 3.72 4.62
N THR A 87 -7.50 4.81 4.62
CA THR A 87 -7.95 6.12 4.14
C THR A 87 -7.65 6.30 2.65
N GLY A 88 -6.48 5.85 2.18
CA GLY A 88 -6.10 5.89 0.77
C GLY A 88 -6.89 4.94 -0.15
N CYS A 89 -7.58 3.93 0.40
CA CYS A 89 -8.41 3.00 -0.38
C CYS A 89 -9.50 3.73 -1.17
N ASP A 90 -10.07 4.80 -0.61
CA ASP A 90 -11.08 5.62 -1.28
C ASP A 90 -10.53 6.20 -2.61
N ALA A 91 -9.24 6.57 -2.64
CA ALA A 91 -8.58 7.06 -3.85
C ALA A 91 -8.41 5.95 -4.91
N LEU A 92 -8.11 4.71 -4.48
CA LEU A 92 -7.96 3.58 -5.39
C LEU A 92 -9.30 3.16 -6.00
N GLU A 93 -10.36 3.16 -5.18
CA GLU A 93 -11.74 2.91 -5.63
C GLU A 93 -12.21 4.00 -6.60
N GLU A 94 -12.00 5.28 -6.27
CA GLU A 94 -12.39 6.40 -7.13
C GLU A 94 -11.65 6.37 -8.48
N TYR A 95 -10.35 6.04 -8.50
CA TYR A 95 -9.60 5.88 -9.75
C TYR A 95 -10.20 4.81 -10.66
N ARG A 96 -10.66 3.69 -10.09
CA ARG A 96 -11.32 2.62 -10.82
C ARG A 96 -12.66 3.03 -11.40
N GLU A 97 -13.43 3.85 -10.71
CA GLU A 97 -14.70 4.34 -11.22
C GLU A 97 -14.53 5.30 -12.41
N MET A 98 -13.35 5.89 -12.58
CA MET A 98 -13.02 6.79 -13.69
C MET A 98 -12.56 6.08 -14.97
N CYS A 99 -12.13 4.81 -14.89
CA CYS A 99 -11.52 4.06 -16.00
C CYS A 99 -12.45 2.97 -16.55
#